data_AF-A0A524R232-F1
#
_entry.id   AF-A0A524R232-F1
#
_cell.length_a   1.000
_cell.length_b   1.000
_cell.length_c   1.000
_cell.angle_alpha   90.00
_cell.angle_beta   90.00
_cell.angle_gamma   90.00
#
_symmetry.space_group_name_H-M   'P 1'
#
loop_
_entity.id
_entity.type
_entity.pdbx_description
1 polymer ?
#
loop_
_entity_poly.entity_id
_entity_poly.type
_entity_poly.pdbx_seq_one_letter_code
_entity_poly.pdbx_strand_id
1 'polypeptide(L)'
;MNTLTKQPSGSANISLAAGQFTLQAGTYSLIASAPARRVDNHKARLYNVTDAAVVADGTSTRARGGNDSTDGYSHIYTFFTIASAKVYRIEHRFATTRAADGFGGATGFDQEVYTIVQIFKLS
;
A
#
# COMPACT_ATOMS: atom_id res chain seq x y z
N MET A 1 8.74 -2.99 -4.39
CA MET A 1 7.62 -2.08 -4.08
C MET A 1 8.10 -1.18 -2.95
N ASN A 2 8.38 0.09 -3.22
CA ASN A 2 8.84 1.03 -2.21
C ASN A 2 7.63 1.83 -1.74
N THR A 3 7.23 1.64 -0.49
CA THR A 3 6.13 2.39 0.13
C THR A 3 6.71 3.64 0.78
N LEU A 4 6.29 4.82 0.32
CA LEU A 4 6.67 6.08 0.96
C LEU A 4 5.46 6.63 1.74
N THR A 5 5.67 6.89 3.03
CA THR A 5 4.73 7.60 3.89
C THR A 5 5.18 9.06 3.99
N LYS A 6 4.43 10.00 3.41
CA LYS A 6 4.67 11.44 3.66
C LYS A 6 3.88 11.83 4.91
N GLN A 7 4.58 12.13 6.00
CA GLN A 7 3.99 12.59 7.25
C GLN A 7 4.17 14.11 7.39
N PRO A 8 3.10 14.91 7.59
CA PRO A 8 3.26 16.29 8.05
C PRO A 8 3.76 16.28 9.50
N SER A 9 4.97 16.79 9.71
CA SER A 9 5.62 17.20 10.97
C SER A 9 5.23 16.46 12.27
N GLY A 10 6.13 15.59 12.73
CA GLY A 10 6.37 15.42 14.19
C GLY A 10 5.61 14.32 14.93
N SER A 11 5.72 13.06 14.53
CA SER A 11 5.43 11.96 15.47
C SER A 11 6.39 10.81 15.27
N ALA A 12 7.18 10.51 16.31
CA ALA A 12 8.13 9.42 16.44
C ALA A 12 7.50 8.00 16.42
N ASN A 13 6.33 7.84 15.79
CA ASN A 13 5.45 6.69 15.94
C ASN A 13 5.38 5.78 14.70
N ILE A 14 6.21 6.05 13.68
CA ILE A 14 6.25 5.28 12.42
C ILE A 14 7.72 5.05 12.03
N SER A 15 8.15 3.79 12.01
CA SER A 15 9.43 3.36 11.44
C SER A 15 9.18 2.61 10.14
N LEU A 16 9.99 2.86 9.11
CA LEU A 16 9.91 2.18 7.81
C LEU A 16 11.10 1.24 7.65
N ALA A 17 10.83 -0.06 7.50
CA ALA A 17 11.83 -1.06 7.11
C ALA A 17 11.22 -2.01 6.08
N ALA A 18 11.88 -2.18 4.93
CA ALA A 18 11.51 -3.17 3.91
C ALA A 18 10.02 -3.17 3.48
N GLY A 19 9.37 -1.99 3.40
CA GLY A 19 7.96 -1.87 3.03
C GLY A 19 6.96 -2.17 4.16
N GLN A 20 7.44 -2.22 5.41
CA GLN A 20 6.62 -2.33 6.61
C GLN A 20 6.66 -1.04 7.41
N PHE A 21 5.54 -0.72 8.07
CA PHE A 21 5.42 0.40 8.97
C PHE A 21 4.85 -0.02 10.32
N THR A 22 5.37 0.55 11.40
CA THR A 22 4.87 0.30 12.76
C THR A 22 3.91 1.40 13.18
N LEU A 23 2.78 1.06 13.80
CA LEU A 23 1.89 2.02 14.47
C LEU A 23 1.82 1.68 15.95
N GLN A 24 1.89 2.69 16.80
CA GLN A 24 1.69 2.57 18.25
C GLN A 24 0.20 2.42 18.58
N ALA A 25 -0.13 2.17 19.85
CA ALA A 25 -1.53 2.16 20.29
C ALA A 25 -2.24 3.47 19.90
N GLY A 26 -3.48 3.35 19.45
CA GLY A 26 -4.30 4.47 18.99
C GLY A 26 -5.35 4.08 17.96
N THR A 27 -6.12 5.08 17.56
CA THR A 27 -7.15 4.99 16.51
C THR A 27 -6.66 5.69 15.25
N TYR A 28 -6.81 5.03 14.11
CA TYR A 28 -6.23 5.47 12.85
C TYR A 28 -7.26 5.51 11.72
N SER A 29 -7.17 6.53 10.88
CA SER A 29 -7.70 6.52 9.52
C SER A 29 -6.53 6.30 8.55
N LEU A 30 -6.65 5.30 7.69
CA LEU A 30 -5.62 4.93 6.72
C LEU A 30 -6.19 4.91 5.31
N ILE A 31 -5.48 5.58 4.42
CA ILE A 31 -5.74 5.62 2.98
C ILE A 31 -4.50 5.11 2.28
N ALA A 32 -4.64 4.14 1.39
CA ALA A 32 -3.53 3.66 0.57
C ALA A 32 -3.93 3.53 -0.89
N SER A 33 -2.94 3.71 -1.77
CA SER A 33 -3.07 3.54 -3.21
C SER A 33 -1.92 2.70 -3.73
N ALA A 34 -2.22 1.64 -4.47
CA ALA A 34 -1.24 0.76 -5.09
C ALA A 34 -1.49 0.64 -6.61
N PRO A 35 -0.61 1.21 -7.45
CA PRO A 35 -0.71 1.10 -8.90
C PRO A 35 -0.37 -0.30 -9.39
N ALA A 36 -0.92 -0.65 -10.54
CA ALA A 36 -0.53 -1.83 -11.28
C ALA A 36 -0.60 -1.58 -12.78
N ARG A 37 0.25 -2.28 -13.53
CA ARG A 37 0.38 -2.11 -14.98
C ARG A 37 0.48 -3.46 -15.67
N ARG A 38 -0.46 -3.74 -16.58
CA ARG A 38 -0.47 -4.96 -17.42
C ARG A 38 -0.40 -6.26 -16.61
N VAL A 39 -1.13 -6.32 -15.49
CA VAL A 39 -1.17 -7.46 -14.56
C VAL A 39 -2.53 -8.16 -14.49
N ASP A 40 -3.45 -7.80 -15.39
CA ASP A 40 -4.86 -8.16 -15.37
C ASP A 40 -5.53 -7.81 -14.04
N ASN A 41 -6.27 -8.74 -13.43
CA ASN A 41 -6.97 -8.47 -12.18
C ASN A 41 -5.98 -8.27 -11.04
N HIS A 42 -6.16 -7.21 -10.27
CA HIS A 42 -5.31 -6.91 -9.14
C HIS A 42 -6.09 -6.32 -7.97
N LYS A 43 -5.54 -6.49 -6.78
CA LYS A 43 -6.09 -5.95 -5.53
C LYS A 43 -4.97 -5.80 -4.50
N ALA A 44 -4.99 -4.71 -3.76
CA ALA A 44 -4.14 -4.51 -2.60
C ALA A 44 -4.93 -4.72 -1.29
N ARG A 45 -4.24 -5.00 -0.20
CA ARG A 45 -4.80 -5.10 1.14
C ARG A 45 -3.83 -4.56 2.19
N LEU A 46 -4.39 -4.10 3.31
CA LEU A 46 -3.64 -3.80 4.52
C LEU A 46 -3.53 -5.08 5.35
N TYR A 47 -2.30 -5.51 5.63
CA TYR A 47 -2.02 -6.70 6.42
C TYR A 47 -1.29 -6.32 7.71
N ASN A 48 -1.80 -6.81 8.84
CA ASN A 48 -1.15 -6.76 10.14
C ASN A 48 -0.18 -7.94 10.25
N VAL A 49 1.10 -7.63 10.19
CA VAL A 49 2.20 -8.61 10.25
C VAL A 49 2.32 -9.19 11.65
N THR A 50 2.09 -8.38 12.69
CA THR A 50 2.19 -8.81 14.10
C THR A 50 1.15 -9.88 14.43
N ASP A 51 -0.09 -9.70 13.97
CA ASP A 51 -1.20 -10.61 14.31
C ASP A 51 -1.54 -11.59 13.18
N ALA A 52 -0.74 -11.59 12.11
CA ALA A 52 -0.95 -12.39 10.91
C ALA A 52 -2.38 -12.31 10.33
N ALA A 53 -2.93 -11.09 10.27
CA ALA A 53 -4.34 -10.86 9.95
C ALA A 53 -4.52 -9.78 8.88
N VAL A 54 -5.52 -9.96 8.02
CA VAL A 54 -5.98 -8.92 7.09
C VAL A 54 -6.82 -7.91 7.85
N VAL A 55 -6.47 -6.64 7.72
CA VAL A 55 -7.19 -5.53 8.38
C VAL A 55 -8.22 -4.92 7.44
N ALA A 56 -7.83 -4.70 6.19
CA ALA A 56 -8.68 -4.08 5.20
C ALA A 56 -8.31 -4.51 3.79
N ASP A 57 -9.32 -4.58 2.94
CA ASP A 57 -9.21 -4.88 1.53
C ASP A 57 -9.33 -3.60 0.71
N GLY A 58 -8.57 -3.53 -0.39
CA GLY A 58 -8.70 -2.47 -1.37
C GLY A 58 -9.68 -2.80 -2.50
N THR A 59 -9.84 -1.87 -3.44
CA THR A 59 -10.65 -2.06 -4.64
C THR A 59 -10.06 -3.15 -5.55
N SER A 60 -10.91 -4.05 -6.05
CA SER A 60 -10.54 -4.99 -7.11
C SER A 60 -10.63 -4.28 -8.46
N THR A 61 -9.52 -4.19 -9.19
CA THR A 61 -9.44 -3.50 -10.48
C THR A 61 -8.72 -4.35 -11.51
N ARG A 62 -8.82 -3.97 -12.79
CA ARG A 62 -8.17 -4.68 -13.89
C ARG A 62 -7.24 -3.75 -14.65
N ALA A 63 -5.96 -4.10 -14.69
CA ALA A 63 -4.95 -3.50 -15.55
C ALA A 63 -4.65 -4.50 -16.69
N ARG A 64 -5.52 -4.51 -17.71
CA ARG A 64 -5.47 -5.42 -18.87
C ARG A 64 -4.02 -5.60 -19.39
N GLY A 65 -3.59 -6.85 -19.48
CA GLY A 65 -2.33 -7.23 -20.12
C GLY A 65 -2.38 -7.18 -21.66
N GLY A 66 -1.24 -7.37 -22.31
CA GLY A 66 -1.13 -7.37 -23.78
C GLY A 66 -0.56 -6.07 -24.35
N ASN A 67 -0.73 -5.83 -25.66
CA ASN A 67 -0.07 -4.72 -26.38
C ASN A 67 -0.54 -3.33 -25.95
N ASP A 68 -1.77 -3.21 -25.45
CA ASP A 68 -2.27 -1.98 -24.84
C ASP A 68 -1.80 -1.89 -23.39
N SER A 69 -1.10 -0.81 -23.06
CA SER A 69 -0.69 -0.52 -21.68
C SER A 69 -1.89 0.07 -20.96
N THR A 70 -2.44 -0.65 -19.99
CA THR A 70 -3.40 -0.08 -19.05
C THR A 70 -2.82 -0.09 -17.65
N ASP A 71 -2.93 1.06 -17.00
CA ASP A 71 -2.58 1.26 -15.61
C ASP A 71 -3.88 1.29 -14.79
N GLY A 72 -3.84 0.76 -13.57
CA GLY A 72 -4.97 0.75 -12.65
C GLY A 72 -4.49 0.91 -11.21
N TYR A 73 -5.40 1.32 -10.32
CA TYR A 73 -5.07 1.54 -8.91
C TYR A 73 -6.01 0.73 -8.01
N SER A 74 -5.43 0.01 -7.06
CA SER A 74 -6.16 -0.52 -5.92
C SER A 74 -6.10 0.50 -4.78
N HIS A 75 -7.27 0.97 -4.35
CA HIS A 75 -7.39 1.92 -3.24
C HIS A 75 -7.91 1.22 -1.98
N ILE A 76 -7.29 1.49 -0.84
CA ILE A 76 -7.70 1.01 0.48
C ILE A 76 -8.14 2.22 1.31
N TYR A 77 -9.30 2.11 1.95
CA TYR A 77 -9.81 3.09 2.92
C TYR A 77 -10.23 2.31 4.16
N THR A 78 -9.68 2.65 5.32
CA THR A 78 -10.01 1.94 6.55
C THR A 78 -9.85 2.81 7.79
N PHE A 79 -10.58 2.43 8.83
CA PHE A 79 -10.50 2.98 10.17
C PHE A 79 -10.36 1.82 11.15
N PHE A 80 -9.38 1.88 12.04
CA PHE A 80 -9.14 0.82 13.03
C PHE A 80 -8.46 1.34 14.29
N THR A 81 -8.64 0.62 15.39
CA THR A 81 -8.01 0.90 16.68
C THR A 81 -7.10 -0.26 17.07
N ILE A 82 -5.94 0.06 17.63
CA ILE A 82 -4.99 -0.91 18.18
C ILE A 82 -4.62 -0.58 19.62
N ALA A 83 -4.55 -1.61 20.45
CA ALA A 83 -4.25 -1.49 21.88
C ALA A 83 -2.75 -1.56 22.21
N SER A 84 -1.91 -1.97 21.26
CA SER A 84 -0.46 -2.05 21.40
C SER A 84 0.22 -1.81 20.06
N ALA A 85 1.55 -1.68 20.05
CA ALA A 85 2.30 -1.49 18.82
C ALA A 85 2.13 -2.67 17.85
N LYS A 86 1.83 -2.37 16.59
CA LYS A 86 1.63 -3.36 15.52
C LYS A 86 2.41 -2.97 14.26
N VAL A 87 2.92 -3.98 13.56
CA VAL A 87 3.62 -3.83 12.29
C VAL A 87 2.65 -4.16 11.15
N TYR A 88 2.63 -3.31 10.13
CA TYR A 88 1.76 -3.42 8.98
C TYR A 88 2.53 -3.38 7.67
N ARG A 89 1.92 -3.89 6.61
CA ARG A 89 2.37 -3.70 5.23
C ARG A 89 1.20 -3.64 4.27
N ILE A 90 1.43 -3.01 3.11
CA ILE A 90 0.54 -3.17 1.96
C ILE A 90 0.96 -4.43 1.21
N GLU A 91 0.00 -5.32 0.98
CA GLU A 91 0.16 -6.47 0.10
C GLU A 91 -0.59 -6.25 -1.19
N HIS A 92 -0.06 -6.70 -2.32
CA HIS A 92 -0.66 -6.53 -3.63
C HIS A 92 -0.63 -7.87 -4.36
N ARG A 93 -1.81 -8.33 -4.78
CA ARG A 93 -1.98 -9.52 -5.59
C ARG A 93 -2.29 -9.15 -7.03
N PHE A 94 -1.72 -9.93 -7.94
CA PHE A 94 -1.90 -9.85 -9.39
C PHE A 94 -2.43 -11.17 -9.93
N ALA A 95 -3.17 -11.12 -11.04
CA ALA A 95 -3.50 -12.30 -11.83
C ALA A 95 -2.31 -12.67 -12.75
N THR A 96 -1.66 -11.67 -13.34
CA THR A 96 -0.49 -11.84 -14.21
C THR A 96 0.74 -11.21 -13.56
N THR A 97 1.74 -12.01 -13.21
CA THR A 97 2.99 -11.51 -12.61
C THR A 97 3.87 -10.84 -13.68
N ARG A 98 4.25 -9.57 -13.44
CA ARG A 98 5.28 -8.87 -14.22
C ARG A 98 6.34 -8.30 -13.28
N ALA A 99 7.56 -8.81 -13.39
CA ALA A 99 8.67 -8.39 -12.54
C ALA A 99 9.21 -7.00 -12.89
N ALA A 100 9.14 -6.59 -14.16
CA ALA A 100 9.72 -5.34 -14.63
C ALA A 100 8.92 -4.10 -14.17
N ASP A 101 7.61 -4.10 -14.44
CA ASP A 101 6.76 -2.91 -14.28
C ASP A 101 5.38 -3.22 -13.71
N GLY A 102 5.14 -4.43 -13.18
CA GLY A 102 3.81 -4.85 -12.72
C GLY A 102 3.23 -4.01 -11.58
N PHE A 103 4.11 -3.38 -10.80
CA PHE A 103 3.77 -2.46 -9.70
C PHE A 103 3.68 -0.99 -10.14
N GLY A 104 3.76 -0.71 -11.44
CA GLY A 104 3.83 0.64 -11.99
C GLY A 104 5.03 0.83 -12.93
N GLY A 105 4.88 1.66 -13.95
CA GLY A 105 5.95 2.01 -14.88
C GLY A 105 6.82 3.15 -14.35
N ALA A 106 8.13 3.08 -14.57
CA ALA A 106 9.03 4.20 -14.29
C ALA A 106 8.81 5.35 -15.29
N THR A 107 8.97 6.57 -14.80
CA THR A 107 8.96 7.81 -15.59
C THR A 107 10.37 8.34 -15.85
N GLY A 108 11.35 7.95 -15.01
CA GLY A 108 12.77 8.18 -15.24
C GLY A 108 13.28 9.56 -14.82
N PHE A 109 12.48 10.35 -14.10
CA PHE A 109 12.90 11.68 -13.62
C PHE A 109 13.75 11.61 -12.35
N ASP A 110 13.45 10.68 -11.43
CA ASP A 110 14.11 10.50 -10.12
C ASP A 110 13.67 9.17 -9.46
N GLN A 111 13.74 9.05 -8.13
CA GLN A 111 13.14 7.97 -7.36
C GLN A 111 11.65 7.80 -7.69
N GLU A 112 11.29 6.61 -8.15
CA GLU A 112 9.89 6.26 -8.43
C GLU A 112 9.12 5.95 -7.14
N VAL A 113 7.94 6.55 -7.04
CA VAL A 113 7.00 6.33 -5.93
C VAL A 113 5.77 5.61 -6.45
N TYR A 114 5.63 4.35 -6.11
CA TYR A 114 4.50 3.54 -6.58
C TYR A 114 3.37 3.50 -5.55
N THR A 115 3.64 2.97 -4.36
CA THR A 115 2.61 2.83 -3.32
C THR A 115 2.68 3.98 -2.33
N ILE A 116 1.53 4.62 -2.12
CA ILE A 116 1.37 5.70 -1.16
C ILE A 116 0.48 5.20 -0.03
N VAL A 117 0.88 5.48 1.22
CA VAL A 117 0.07 5.24 2.42
C VAL A 117 0.01 6.54 3.22
N GLN A 118 -1.21 7.02 3.46
CA GLN A 118 -1.51 8.17 4.29
C GLN A 118 -2.18 7.67 5.57
N ILE A 119 -1.68 8.13 6.71
CA ILE A 119 -2.12 7.66 8.03
C ILE A 119 -2.41 8.88 8.89
N PHE A 120 -3.61 8.94 9.44
CA PHE A 120 -4.05 9.96 10.39
C PHE A 120 -4.32 9.29 11.73
N LYS A 121 -3.59 9.68 12.77
CA LYS A 121 -3.92 9.30 14.15
C LYS A 121 -5.03 10.20 14.66
N LEU A 122 -6.08 9.62 15.22
CA LEU A 122 -7.30 10.31 15.64
C LEU A 122 -7.44 10.35 17.17
N SER A 123 -6.92 9.33 17.86
CA SER A 123 -6.76 9.28 19.32
C SER A 123 -5.63 8.34 19.71
#